data_AF-Q8SZB2-F1
#
_entry.id   AF-Q8SZB2-F1
#
_cell.length_a   1.000
_cell.length_b   1.000
_cell.length_c   1.000
_cell.angle_alpha   90.00
_cell.angle_beta   90.00
_cell.angle_gamma   90.00
#
_symmetry.space_group_name_H-M   'P 1'
#
loop_
_entity.id
_entity.type
_entity.pdbx_description
1 polymer ?
#
loop_
_entity_poly.entity_id
_entity_poly.type
_entity_poly.pdbx_seq_one_letter_code
_entity_poly.pdbx_strand_id
1 'polypeptide(L)'
;MWLLREAFFFGLLAMAWAFGDEAIFEDEDIYNQALPPVPHTGITVPGTKWCGPGNTAANFEDLGRERETDKCCRAHDHCDEIIESHGALHGLPTNTDWFPM
;
A
#
# COMPACT_ATOMS: atom_id res chain seq x y z
N MET A 1 35.58 41.28 -0.62
CA MET A 1 35.61 39.81 -0.83
C MET A 1 35.20 38.98 0.40
N TRP A 2 35.56 39.37 1.64
CA TRP A 2 35.27 38.55 2.84
C TRP A 2 33.77 38.38 3.13
N LEU A 3 32.99 39.47 3.09
CA LEU A 3 31.53 39.45 3.33
C LEU A 3 30.73 38.56 2.35
N LEU A 4 31.17 38.47 1.09
CA LEU A 4 30.52 37.61 0.09
C LEU A 4 30.77 36.13 0.36
N ARG A 5 31.92 35.79 0.95
CA ARG A 5 32.34 34.42 1.24
C ARG A 5 31.62 33.88 2.47
N GLU A 6 31.44 34.74 3.48
CA GLU A 6 30.61 34.43 4.65
C GLU A 6 29.14 34.23 4.24
N ALA A 7 28.58 35.15 3.44
CA ALA A 7 27.21 35.03 2.95
C ALA A 7 26.97 33.72 2.16
N PHE A 8 27.96 33.27 1.40
CA PHE A 8 27.88 32.01 0.65
C PHE A 8 27.94 30.78 1.57
N PHE A 9 28.79 30.80 2.59
CA PHE A 9 28.87 29.74 3.60
C PHE A 9 27.59 29.63 4.43
N PHE A 10 27.07 30.76 4.91
CA PHE A 10 25.79 30.80 5.64
C PHE A 10 24.62 30.43 4.75
N GLY A 11 24.65 30.76 3.45
CA GLY A 11 23.64 30.33 2.47
C GLY A 11 23.65 28.82 2.20
N LEU A 12 24.84 28.22 2.05
CA LEU A 12 25.00 26.77 1.89
C LEU A 12 24.58 26.01 3.15
N LEU A 13 24.93 26.54 4.33
CA LEU A 13 24.48 25.98 5.59
C LEU A 13 22.95 26.09 5.70
N ALA A 14 22.36 27.26 5.47
CA ALA A 14 20.90 27.41 5.49
C ALA A 14 20.19 26.47 4.50
N MET A 15 20.74 26.24 3.30
CA MET A 15 20.23 25.23 2.37
C MET A 15 20.33 23.81 2.93
N ALA A 16 21.49 23.41 3.46
CA ALA A 16 21.65 22.07 4.03
C ALA A 16 20.68 21.79 5.20
N TRP A 17 20.38 22.79 6.03
CA TRP A 17 19.43 22.67 7.12
C TRP A 17 17.96 22.78 6.65
N ALA A 18 17.68 23.51 5.56
CA ALA A 18 16.35 23.58 4.96
C ALA A 18 15.94 22.30 4.19
N PHE A 19 16.90 21.44 3.84
CA PHE A 19 16.65 20.16 3.16
C PHE A 19 17.00 18.94 4.04
N GLY A 20 17.25 19.14 5.34
CA GLY A 20 17.75 18.10 6.24
C GLY A 20 16.68 17.24 6.90
N ASP A 21 15.47 17.76 7.10
CA ASP A 21 14.45 17.11 7.93
C ASP A 21 13.10 17.00 7.19
N GLU A 22 13.05 16.18 6.14
CA GLU A 22 11.78 15.63 5.64
C GLU A 22 11.94 14.16 5.26
N ALA A 23 12.31 13.36 6.25
CA ALA A 23 11.91 11.95 6.32
C ALA A 23 10.78 11.84 7.35
N ILE A 24 9.69 12.58 7.11
CA ILE A 24 8.46 12.52 7.90
C ILE A 24 7.39 11.89 7.03
N PHE A 25 7.53 10.58 6.80
CA PHE A 25 6.42 9.65 6.61
C PHE A 25 7.02 8.24 6.59
N GLU A 26 7.29 7.69 7.77
CA GLU A 26 7.32 6.24 7.93
C GLU A 26 5.86 5.77 7.84
N ASP A 27 5.39 5.44 6.63
CA ASP A 27 4.11 4.78 6.34
C ASP A 27 4.04 3.32 6.86
N GLU A 28 4.75 3.00 7.95
CA GLU A 28 4.87 1.61 8.45
C GLU A 28 3.69 1.17 9.34
N ASP A 29 2.70 2.02 9.60
CA ASP A 29 1.57 1.69 10.47
C ASP A 29 0.17 1.70 9.82
N ILE A 30 0.03 2.09 8.54
CA ILE A 30 -1.25 1.95 7.82
C ILE A 30 -1.47 0.52 7.29
N TYR A 31 -0.42 -0.31 7.16
CA TYR A 31 -0.53 -1.70 6.70
C TYR A 31 -0.83 -2.72 7.82
N ASN A 32 -0.95 -2.29 9.07
CA ASN A 32 -1.14 -3.20 10.21
C ASN A 32 -2.61 -3.44 10.56
N GLN A 33 -3.49 -3.57 9.57
CA GLN A 33 -4.71 -4.37 9.79
C GLN A 33 -4.26 -5.82 9.86
N ALA A 34 -3.99 -6.29 11.09
CA ALA A 34 -3.57 -7.66 11.41
C ALA A 34 -4.71 -8.65 11.14
N LEU A 35 -5.04 -8.82 9.86
CA LEU A 35 -5.72 -9.99 9.39
C LEU A 35 -4.71 -11.13 9.43
N PRO A 36 -5.11 -12.33 9.89
CA PRO A 36 -4.22 -13.49 9.83
C PRO A 36 -3.72 -13.64 8.38
N PRO A 37 -2.44 -14.00 8.16
CA PRO A 37 -1.93 -14.23 6.82
C PRO A 37 -2.74 -15.37 6.20
N VAL A 38 -3.74 -15.00 5.40
CA VAL A 38 -4.48 -15.95 4.57
C VAL A 38 -3.46 -16.57 3.63
N PRO A 39 -3.38 -17.91 3.55
CA PRO A 39 -2.48 -18.55 2.61
C PRO A 39 -2.81 -18.03 1.21
N HIS A 40 -1.96 -17.15 0.66
CA HIS A 40 -2.09 -16.70 -0.71
C HIS A 40 -1.94 -17.95 -1.57
N THR A 41 -3.05 -18.49 -2.06
CA THR A 41 -3.04 -19.45 -3.16
C THR A 41 -2.55 -18.63 -4.34
N GLY A 42 -1.24 -18.59 -4.55
CA GLY A 42 -0.50 -17.61 -5.37
C GLY A 42 -0.91 -17.56 -6.83
N ILE A 43 -2.10 -17.05 -7.08
CA ILE A 43 -2.76 -16.91 -8.37
C ILE A 43 -3.27 -15.47 -8.43
N THR A 44 -2.34 -14.52 -8.35
CA THR A 44 -2.62 -13.15 -8.80
C THR A 44 -2.63 -13.18 -10.32
N VAL A 45 -3.64 -12.57 -10.93
CA VAL A 45 -3.75 -12.49 -12.40
C VAL A 45 -2.47 -11.86 -12.95
N PRO A 46 -1.78 -12.51 -13.92
CA PRO A 46 -0.53 -12.00 -14.45
C PRO A 46 -0.66 -10.57 -14.99
N GLY A 47 0.27 -9.70 -14.61
CA GLY A 47 0.24 -8.29 -15.00
C GLY A 47 -0.59 -7.39 -14.08
N THR A 48 -1.22 -7.95 -13.04
CA THR A 48 -1.92 -7.22 -11.98
C THR A 48 -1.24 -7.50 -10.63
N LYS A 49 -1.53 -6.68 -9.64
CA LYS A 49 -1.05 -6.83 -8.26
C LYS A 49 -2.19 -7.10 -7.28
N TRP A 50 -3.39 -6.64 -7.60
CA TRP A 50 -4.57 -6.65 -6.73
C TRP A 50 -5.59 -7.72 -7.12
N CYS A 51 -5.52 -8.30 -8.31
CA CYS A 51 -6.54 -9.25 -8.77
C CYS A 51 -6.20 -10.68 -8.36
N GLY A 52 -6.77 -11.17 -7.26
CA GLY A 52 -6.66 -12.55 -6.80
C GLY A 52 -7.14 -12.74 -5.37
N PRO A 53 -6.91 -13.91 -4.74
CA PRO A 53 -7.09 -14.10 -3.31
C PRO A 53 -6.09 -13.24 -2.53
N GLY A 54 -6.54 -12.08 -2.05
CA GLY A 54 -5.67 -11.02 -1.54
C GLY A 54 -4.88 -10.34 -2.67
N ASN A 55 -3.76 -9.70 -2.33
CA ASN A 55 -2.94 -8.98 -3.29
C ASN A 55 -1.43 -9.15 -3.01
N THR A 56 -0.62 -8.77 -4.00
CA THR A 56 0.86 -8.79 -3.97
C THR A 56 1.46 -7.38 -4.12
N ALA A 57 0.63 -6.36 -3.90
CA ALA A 57 1.03 -4.97 -3.98
C ALA A 57 1.87 -4.59 -2.76
N ALA A 58 2.99 -3.90 -2.98
CA ALA A 58 3.82 -3.40 -1.88
C ALA A 58 3.16 -2.22 -1.15
N ASN A 59 2.31 -1.47 -1.87
CA ASN A 59 1.53 -0.38 -1.31
C ASN A 59 0.30 -0.08 -2.18
N PHE A 60 -0.60 0.79 -1.70
CA PHE A 60 -1.83 1.20 -2.39
C PHE A 60 -1.60 1.65 -3.85
N GLU A 61 -0.48 2.32 -4.17
CA GLU A 61 -0.19 2.81 -5.53
C GLU A 61 0.63 1.82 -6.38
N ASP A 62 1.04 0.68 -5.82
CA ASP A 62 1.72 -0.40 -6.53
C ASP A 62 0.72 -1.13 -7.42
N LEU A 63 0.62 -0.65 -8.66
CA LEU A 63 -0.20 -1.22 -9.71
C LEU A 63 0.70 -1.94 -10.72
N GLY A 64 0.24 -3.11 -11.17
CA GLY A 64 0.83 -3.88 -12.24
C GLY A 64 0.72 -3.20 -13.62
N ARG A 65 1.16 -3.92 -14.65
CA ARG A 65 1.14 -3.45 -16.04
C ARG A 65 -0.28 -3.16 -16.53
N GLU A 66 -1.24 -4.01 -16.17
CA GLU A 66 -2.65 -3.87 -16.56
C GLU A 66 -3.37 -2.87 -15.64
N ARG A 67 -2.87 -1.62 -15.59
CA ARG A 67 -3.20 -0.62 -14.56
C ARG A 67 -4.68 -0.38 -14.36
N GLU A 68 -5.46 -0.25 -15.44
CA GLU A 68 -6.89 0.07 -15.32
C GLU A 68 -7.68 -1.10 -14.72
N THR A 69 -7.37 -2.33 -15.12
CA THR A 69 -7.95 -3.53 -14.50
C THR A 69 -7.53 -3.65 -13.04
N ASP A 70 -6.26 -3.39 -12.75
CA ASP A 70 -5.69 -3.53 -11.43
C ASP A 70 -6.27 -2.51 -10.43
N LYS A 71 -6.58 -1.28 -10.90
CA LYS A 71 -7.33 -0.29 -10.10
C LYS A 71 -8.70 -0.79 -9.67
N CYS A 72 -9.41 -1.51 -10.53
CA CYS A 72 -10.72 -2.08 -10.19
C CYS A 72 -10.58 -3.12 -9.07
N CYS A 73 -9.57 -3.98 -9.15
CA CYS A 73 -9.29 -4.97 -8.12
C CYS A 73 -8.84 -4.31 -6.81
N ARG A 74 -7.99 -3.27 -6.88
CA ARG A 74 -7.62 -2.48 -5.70
C ARG A 74 -8.84 -1.87 -5.01
N ALA A 75 -9.75 -1.28 -5.79
CA ALA A 75 -10.97 -0.70 -5.25
C ALA A 75 -11.90 -1.77 -4.62
N HIS A 76 -11.97 -2.96 -5.23
CA HIS A 76 -12.69 -4.12 -4.69
C HIS A 76 -12.13 -4.55 -3.32
N ASP A 77 -10.81 -4.63 -3.18
CA ASP A 77 -10.14 -5.02 -1.94
C ASP A 77 -10.33 -4.01 -0.80
N HIS A 78 -10.68 -2.76 -1.12
CA HIS A 78 -10.94 -1.69 -0.15
C HIS A 78 -12.44 -1.43 0.06
N CYS A 79 -13.28 -2.45 -0.10
CA CYS A 79 -14.69 -2.36 0.24
C CYS A 79 -14.87 -2.18 1.75
N ASP A 80 -15.79 -1.30 2.18
CA ASP A 80 -16.07 -1.02 3.59
C ASP A 80 -16.57 -2.27 4.36
N GLU A 81 -17.23 -3.19 3.66
CA GLU A 81 -17.76 -4.43 4.21
C GLU A 81 -17.26 -5.63 3.41
N ILE A 82 -16.48 -6.50 4.06
CA ILE A 82 -15.92 -7.71 3.47
C ILE A 82 -16.22 -8.88 4.42
N ILE A 83 -16.68 -10.01 3.86
CA ILE A 83 -16.80 -11.27 4.60
C ILE A 83 -15.51 -12.04 4.38
N GLU A 84 -14.58 -11.90 5.31
CA GLU A 84 -13.31 -12.61 5.27
C GLU A 84 -13.48 -14.13 5.31
N SER A 85 -12.36 -14.82 5.07
CA SER A 85 -12.25 -16.26 5.27
C SER A 85 -12.76 -16.64 6.66
N HIS A 86 -13.64 -17.63 6.71
CA HIS A 86 -14.32 -18.08 7.93
C HIS A 86 -15.13 -17.00 8.67
N GLY A 87 -15.40 -15.85 8.04
CA GLY A 87 -16.22 -14.76 8.56
C GLY A 87 -17.72 -14.97 8.35
N ALA A 88 -18.54 -14.22 9.08
CA ALA A 88 -19.98 -14.15 8.89
C ALA A 88 -20.46 -12.70 9.10
N LEU A 89 -21.38 -12.22 8.26
CA LEU A 89 -21.89 -10.85 8.30
C LEU A 89 -23.38 -10.82 7.93
N HIS A 90 -24.14 -9.86 8.47
CA HIS A 90 -25.56 -9.64 8.14
C HIS A 90 -26.48 -10.86 8.25
N GLY A 91 -26.17 -11.79 9.15
CA GLY A 91 -26.93 -13.04 9.32
C GLY A 91 -26.75 -14.05 8.17
N LEU A 92 -25.78 -13.82 7.29
CA LEU A 92 -25.39 -14.77 6.25
C LEU A 92 -24.61 -15.95 6.84
N PRO A 93 -24.69 -17.14 6.22
CA PRO A 93 -23.87 -18.28 6.60
C PRO A 93 -22.38 -17.95 6.57
N THR A 94 -21.59 -18.61 7.42
CA THR A 94 -20.14 -18.45 7.47
C THR A 94 -19.51 -18.74 6.11
N ASN A 95 -18.62 -17.87 5.66
CA ASN A 95 -17.81 -18.08 4.47
C ASN A 95 -16.91 -19.31 4.70
N THR A 96 -17.12 -20.37 3.90
CA THR A 96 -16.37 -21.63 4.02
C THR A 96 -15.10 -21.65 3.16
N ASP A 97 -14.75 -20.54 2.52
CA ASP A 97 -13.61 -20.42 1.58
C ASP A 97 -13.66 -21.44 0.45
N TRP A 98 -14.86 -21.86 0.12
CA TRP A 98 -15.10 -22.74 -1.01
C TRP A 98 -15.04 -21.91 -2.29
N PHE A 99 -13.83 -21.73 -2.82
CA PHE A 99 -13.58 -21.33 -4.20
C PHE A 99 -13.52 -22.59 -5.08
N PRO A 100 -14.59 -22.95 -5.80
CA PRO A 100 -14.49 -23.98 -6.82
C PRO A 100 -13.64 -23.41 -7.96
N MET A 101 -12.38 -23.81 -8.05
CA MET A 101 -11.69 -23.82 -9.34
C MET A 101 -12.16 -25.01 -10.16
#